data_AF-A0A9P5RZ94-F1
#
_entry.id   AF-A0A9P5RZ94-F1
#
_cell.length_a   1.000
_cell.length_b   1.000
_cell.length_c   1.000
_cell.angle_alpha   90.00
_cell.angle_beta   90.00
_cell.angle_gamma   90.00
#
_symmetry.space_group_name_H-M   'P 1'
#
loop_
_entity.id
_entity.type
_entity.pdbx_description
1 polymer ?
#
loop_
_entity_poly.entity_id
_entity_poly.type
_entity_poly.pdbx_seq_one_letter_code
_entity_poly.pdbx_strand_id
1 'polypeptide(L)'
;EYQDERIGWVEAAFEYSKLMRNMVGQSLSSKITRTIIKRVPTWLMRKMESQQYCHRPQVAFLPPAEDKGTFRPGPQPSLSVKAPQEKTASVLAVNENEQSTTVV
;
A
#
# COMPACT_ATOMS: atom_id res chain seq x y z
N GLU A 1 9.76 -5.12 11.93
CA GLU A 1 10.21 -5.18 10.51
C GLU A 1 9.36 -4.33 9.57
N TYR A 2 8.09 -4.69 9.27
CA TYR A 2 7.25 -3.86 8.37
C TYR A 2 7.02 -2.42 8.90
N GLN A 3 6.79 -2.27 10.20
CA GLN A 3 6.62 -0.95 10.82
C GLN A 3 7.90 -0.10 10.69
N ASP A 4 9.06 -0.71 10.93
CA ASP A 4 10.36 -0.02 10.85
C ASP A 4 10.71 0.39 9.42
N GLU A 5 10.34 -0.42 8.43
CA GLU A 5 10.48 -0.11 7.00
C GLU A 5 9.63 1.11 6.60
N ARG A 6 8.41 1.22 7.16
CA ARG A 6 7.41 2.19 6.69
C ARG A 6 7.33 3.48 7.49
N ILE A 7 7.78 3.51 8.74
CA ILE A 7 7.61 4.68 9.62
C ILE A 7 8.22 5.95 9.01
N GLY A 8 9.42 5.87 8.43
CA GLY A 8 10.06 7.03 7.79
C GLY A 8 9.30 7.55 6.56
N TRP A 9 8.66 6.66 5.79
CA TRP A 9 7.81 7.06 4.66
C TRP A 9 6.54 7.76 5.14
N VAL A 10 5.95 7.28 6.24
CA VAL A 10 4.76 7.87 6.85
C VAL A 10 5.06 9.25 7.42
N GLU A 11 6.20 9.41 8.10
CA GLU A 11 6.65 10.71 8.62
C GLU A 11 6.93 11.71 7.50
N ALA A 12 7.64 11.27 6.45
CA ALA A 12 7.86 12.11 5.28
C ALA A 12 6.53 12.52 4.62
N ALA A 13 5.62 11.57 4.42
CA ALA A 13 4.29 11.84 3.88
C ALA A 13 3.49 12.80 4.79
N PHE A 14 3.61 12.68 6.10
CA PHE A 14 2.99 13.57 7.08
C PHE A 14 3.51 15.01 6.92
N GLU A 15 4.82 15.21 6.80
CA GLU A 15 5.39 16.53 6.54
C GLU A 15 4.92 17.11 5.19
N TYR A 16 4.91 16.30 4.13
CA TYR A 16 4.37 16.72 2.83
C TYR A 16 2.88 17.07 2.88
N SER A 17 2.09 16.37 3.71
CA SER A 17 0.66 16.64 3.86
C SER A 17 0.37 18.04 4.42
N LYS A 18 1.27 18.58 5.27
CA LYS A 18 1.17 19.96 5.77
C LYS A 18 1.33 20.97 4.62
N LEU A 19 2.19 20.66 3.65
CA LEU A 19 2.36 21.48 2.44
C LEU A 19 1.10 21.44 1.57
N MET A 20 0.48 20.26 1.43
CA MET A 20 -0.79 20.11 0.72
C MET A 20 -1.96 20.82 1.42
N ARG A 21 -1.94 20.96 2.76
CA ARG A 21 -2.92 21.78 3.49
C ARG A 21 -2.91 23.24 3.02
N ASN A 22 -1.75 23.77 2.63
CA ASN A 22 -1.63 25.11 2.06
C ASN A 22 -2.24 25.23 0.65
N MET A 23 -2.61 24.13 -0.02
CA MET A 23 -3.36 24.19 -1.28
C MET A 23 -4.82 24.59 -1.10
N VAL A 24 -5.38 24.53 0.12
CA VAL A 24 -6.79 24.86 0.39
C VAL A 24 -6.93 26.23 1.06
N GLY A 25 -5.89 26.71 1.77
CA GLY A 25 -5.90 28.00 2.48
C GLY A 25 -6.10 29.21 1.57
N GLN A 26 -6.44 30.38 2.13
CA GLN A 26 -6.62 31.63 1.37
C GLN A 26 -5.42 32.60 1.46
N SER A 27 -4.35 32.19 2.14
CA SER A 27 -3.15 33.00 2.33
C SER A 27 -2.41 33.30 1.02
N LEU A 28 -1.54 34.31 1.03
CA LEU A 28 -0.69 34.63 -0.12
C LEU A 28 0.21 33.46 -0.52
N SER A 29 0.76 32.74 0.46
CA SER A 29 1.52 31.50 0.23
C SER A 29 0.67 30.44 -0.48
N SER A 30 -0.61 30.29 -0.11
CA SER A 30 -1.54 29.36 -0.75
C SER A 30 -1.84 29.71 -2.21
N LYS A 31 -1.81 31.01 -2.57
CA LYS A 31 -1.99 31.47 -3.96
C LYS A 31 -0.75 31.16 -4.80
N ILE A 32 0.45 31.42 -4.27
CA ILE A 32 1.72 31.14 -4.95
C ILE A 32 1.84 29.64 -5.23
N THR A 33 1.63 28.79 -4.21
CA THR A 33 1.71 27.33 -4.35
C THR A 33 0.76 26.80 -5.43
N ARG A 34 -0.49 27.29 -5.48
CA ARG A 34 -1.44 26.87 -6.53
C ARG A 34 -1.02 27.32 -7.92
N THR A 35 -0.48 28.52 -8.07
CA THR A 35 0.01 29.00 -9.38
C THR A 35 1.16 28.15 -9.89
N ILE A 36 2.06 27.72 -9.00
CA ILE A 36 3.16 26.82 -9.34
C ILE A 36 2.60 25.46 -9.77
N ILE A 37 1.77 24.83 -8.94
CA ILE A 37 1.22 23.49 -9.21
C ILE A 37 0.41 23.47 -10.51
N LYS A 38 -0.39 24.50 -10.79
CA LYS A 38 -1.16 24.63 -12.04
C LYS A 38 -0.30 24.71 -13.30
N ARG A 39 0.97 25.13 -13.18
CA ARG A 39 1.92 25.25 -14.29
C ARG A 39 2.87 24.05 -14.38
N VAL A 40 2.70 23.04 -13.53
CA VAL A 40 3.51 21.83 -13.61
C VAL A 40 3.17 21.08 -14.91
N PRO A 41 4.18 20.71 -15.72
CA PRO A 41 3.96 19.92 -16.92
C PRO A 41 3.33 18.55 -16.61
N THR A 42 2.45 18.09 -17.49
CA THR A 42 1.73 16.81 -17.35
C THR A 42 2.65 15.60 -17.22
N TRP A 43 3.81 15.60 -17.90
CA TRP A 43 4.80 14.53 -17.79
C TRP A 43 5.39 14.42 -16.37
N LEU A 44 5.53 15.56 -15.66
CA LEU A 44 6.06 15.58 -14.31
C LEU A 44 5.01 15.05 -13.33
N MET A 45 3.74 15.46 -13.49
CA MET A 45 2.63 14.91 -12.71
C MET A 45 2.53 13.40 -12.88
N ARG A 46 2.64 12.89 -14.11
CA ARG A 46 2.63 11.45 -14.39
C ARG A 46 3.80 10.71 -13.73
N LYS A 47 4.99 11.31 -13.66
CA LYS A 47 6.11 10.73 -12.90
C LYS A 47 5.81 10.69 -11.39
N MET A 48 5.25 11.75 -10.82
CA MET A 48 4.87 11.78 -9.41
C MET A 48 3.81 10.72 -9.09
N GLU A 49 2.80 10.58 -9.95
CA GLU A 49 1.77 9.55 -9.85
C GLU A 49 2.40 8.15 -9.88
N SER A 50 3.30 7.87 -10.83
CA SER A 50 3.94 6.55 -10.95
C SER A 50 4.60 6.09 -9.64
N GLN A 51 5.27 7.01 -8.93
CA GLN A 51 5.90 6.72 -7.64
C GLN A 51 4.85 6.36 -6.57
N GLN A 52 3.71 7.05 -6.55
CA GLN A 52 2.63 6.73 -5.60
C GLN A 52 2.04 5.33 -5.83
N TYR A 53 1.98 4.88 -7.09
CA TYR A 53 1.50 3.53 -7.43
C TYR A 53 2.55 2.45 -7.14
N CYS A 54 3.83 2.72 -7.37
CA CYS A 54 4.90 1.75 -7.09
C CYS A 54 5.05 1.46 -5.59
N HIS A 55 4.87 2.45 -4.72
CA HIS A 55 5.08 2.28 -3.26
C HIS A 55 3.83 1.87 -2.49
N ARG A 56 2.87 1.22 -3.16
CA ARG A 56 1.65 0.71 -2.52
C ARG A 56 2.01 -0.41 -1.53
N PRO A 57 1.64 -0.29 -0.24
CA PRO A 57 1.97 -1.30 0.73
C PRO A 57 1.14 -2.57 0.49
N GLN A 58 1.81 -3.71 0.52
CA GLN A 58 1.17 -5.02 0.55
C GLN A 58 1.57 -5.73 1.83
N VAL A 59 0.61 -6.35 2.51
CA VAL A 59 0.91 -7.04 3.77
C VAL A 59 1.20 -8.51 3.49
N ALA A 60 2.29 -9.02 4.05
CA ALA A 60 2.80 -10.37 3.76
C ALA A 60 1.86 -11.50 4.20
N PHE A 61 0.94 -11.25 5.14
CA PHE A 61 -0.03 -12.25 5.60
C PHE A 61 -1.19 -12.48 4.63
N LEU A 62 -1.42 -11.57 3.68
CA LEU A 62 -2.44 -11.73 2.66
C LEU A 62 -1.85 -12.43 1.43
N PRO A 63 -2.63 -13.27 0.74
CA PRO A 63 -2.25 -13.77 -0.58
C PRO A 63 -1.85 -12.60 -1.49
N PRO A 64 -0.78 -12.76 -2.30
CA PRO A 64 -0.37 -11.70 -3.19
C PRO A 64 -1.51 -11.37 -4.16
N ALA A 65 -1.98 -10.12 -4.16
CA ALA A 65 -2.98 -9.66 -5.10
C ALA A 65 -2.43 -9.73 -6.54
N GLU A 66 -3.26 -10.17 -7.48
CA GLU A 66 -2.92 -10.13 -8.90
C GLU A 66 -2.74 -8.67 -9.33
N ASP A 67 -1.51 -8.29 -9.69
CA ASP A 67 -1.23 -6.95 -10.20
C ASP A 67 -1.71 -6.82 -11.66
N LYS A 68 -2.76 -6.03 -11.86
CA LYS A 68 -3.28 -5.61 -13.18
C LYS A 68 -2.96 -4.14 -13.49
N GLY A 69 -2.09 -3.53 -12.70
CA GLY A 69 -1.74 -2.11 -12.80
C GLY A 69 -0.73 -1.81 -13.92
N THR A 70 -0.69 -0.55 -14.33
CA THR A 70 0.29 -0.05 -15.31
C THR A 70 1.72 0.01 -14.74
N PHE A 71 1.85 0.13 -13.41
CA PHE A 71 3.13 0.25 -12.72
C PHE A 71 3.32 -0.93 -11.78
N ARG A 72 4.47 -1.60 -11.90
CA ARG A 72 4.82 -2.72 -11.03
C ARG A 72 5.09 -2.20 -9.61
N PRO A 73 4.65 -2.93 -8.57
CA PRO A 73 5.04 -2.66 -7.20
C PRO A 73 6.55 -2.59 -7.05
N GLY A 74 7.01 -1.64 -6.24
CA GLY A 74 8.40 -1.59 -5.81
C GLY A 74 8.77 -2.80 -4.95
N PRO A 75 10.06 -3.12 -4.83
CA PRO A 75 10.51 -4.20 -3.96
C PRO A 75 10.14 -3.87 -2.51
N GLN A 76 9.51 -4.82 -1.82
CA GLN A 76 9.17 -4.72 -0.41
C GLN A 76 9.86 -5.86 0.37
N PRO A 77 10.89 -5.56 1.18
CA PRO A 77 11.65 -6.56 1.95
C PRO A 77 10.77 -7.43 2.84
N SER A 78 9.77 -6.83 3.47
CA SER A 78 8.82 -7.54 4.35
C SER A 78 7.96 -8.60 3.65
N LEU A 79 7.86 -8.61 2.30
CA LEU A 79 7.20 -9.70 1.55
C LEU A 79 8.08 -10.96 1.42
N SER A 80 9.40 -10.83 1.59
CA SER A 80 10.32 -11.97 1.53
C SER A 80 10.28 -12.84 2.78
N VAL A 81 9.82 -12.28 3.90
CA VAL A 81 9.58 -12.99 5.15
C VAL A 81 8.28 -13.75 4.99
N LYS A 82 8.36 -15.06 4.76
CA LYS A 82 7.19 -15.94 4.63
C LYS A 82 6.23 -15.67 5.80
N ALA A 83 4.96 -15.42 5.49
CA ALA A 83 3.92 -15.41 6.51
C ALA A 83 4.01 -16.71 7.33
N PRO A 84 3.80 -16.67 8.66
CA PRO A 84 3.63 -17.89 9.43
C PRO A 84 2.54 -18.71 8.75
N GLN A 85 2.90 -19.86 8.17
CA GLN A 85 1.89 -20.77 7.65
C GLN A 85 1.11 -21.28 8.84
N GLU A 86 -0.05 -20.68 9.03
CA GLU A 86 -1.04 -21.21 9.95
C GLU A 86 -1.28 -22.67 9.58
N LYS A 87 -0.95 -23.57 10.50
CA LYS A 87 -1.34 -24.99 10.52
C LYS A 87 -2.88 -25.17 10.63
N THR A 88 -3.68 -24.25 10.10
CA THR A 88 -5.13 -24.20 10.25
C THR A 88 -5.87 -24.82 9.06
N ALA A 89 -5.17 -25.20 7.98
CA ALA A 89 -5.77 -26.01 6.91
C ALA A 89 -5.97 -27.49 7.32
N SER A 90 -5.25 -28.00 8.33
CA SER A 90 -5.40 -29.37 8.80
C SER A 90 -6.52 -29.57 9.82
N VAL A 91 -7.14 -28.50 10.35
CA VAL A 91 -8.27 -28.63 11.30
C VAL A 91 -9.61 -28.59 10.57
N LEU A 92 -9.71 -27.89 9.44
CA LEU A 92 -10.93 -27.88 8.62
C LEU A 92 -11.08 -29.13 7.74
N ALA A 93 -9.97 -29.75 7.31
CA ALA A 93 -10.03 -30.97 6.49
C ALA A 93 -10.32 -32.26 7.29
N VAL A 94 -10.17 -32.25 8.62
CA VAL A 94 -10.44 -33.43 9.46
C VAL A 94 -11.92 -33.51 9.86
N ASN A 95 -12.62 -32.38 10.01
CA ASN A 95 -14.03 -32.36 10.43
C ASN A 95 -15.04 -32.78 9.35
N GLU A 96 -14.71 -32.67 8.06
CA GLU A 96 -15.62 -33.11 6.98
C GLU A 96 -15.60 -34.63 6.74
N ASN A 97 -14.53 -35.33 7.14
CA ASN A 97 -14.40 -36.78 6.91
C ASN A 97 -15.04 -37.65 8.00
N GLU A 98 -15.29 -37.12 9.21
CA GLU A 98 -15.91 -37.92 10.27
C GLU A 98 -17.44 -37.97 10.21
N GLN A 99 -18.10 -37.04 9.51
CA GLN A 99 -19.58 -37.01 9.44
C GLN A 99 -20.21 -37.92 8.38
N SER A 100 -19.44 -38.47 7.43
CA SER A 100 -19.99 -39.34 6.36
C SER A 100 -19.95 -40.85 6.66
N THR A 101 -19.47 -41.30 7.83
CA THR A 101 -19.22 -42.74 8.09
C THR A 101 -20.24 -43.39 9.05
N THR A 102 -21.26 -42.69 9.53
CA THR A 102 -22.29 -43.26 10.42
C THR A 102 -23.70 -43.12 9.85
N VAL A 103 -24.00 -43.85 8.78
CA VAL A 103 -25.36 -44.32 8.47
C VAL A 103 -25.22 -45.72 7.85
N VAL A 104 -25.43 -46.76 8.67
CA VAL A 104 -25.69 -48.16 8.26
C VAL A 104 -27.08 -48.51 8.78
#